data_AF-A0A1Z8X9U5-F1
#
_entry.id   AF-A0A1Z8X9U5-F1
#
_cell.length_a   1.000
_cell.length_b   1.000
_cell.length_c   1.000
_cell.angle_alpha   90.00
_cell.angle_beta   90.00
_cell.angle_gamma   90.00
#
_symmetry.space_group_name_H-M   'P 1'
#
loop_
_entity.id
_entity.type
_entity.pdbx_description
1 polymer ?
#
loop_
_entity_poly.entity_id
_entity_poly.type
_entity_poly.pdbx_seq_one_letter_code
_entity_poly.pdbx_strand_id
1 'polypeptide(L)'
;MDLSRRAAPPEAYVYFIEPADGDQISSPVKIVFGLSGIGIAPALVDSPNTGHHHLLIDTKLENFDFPIPADENHVHFGLGQSEAIIDLAPGEHNLQLVLGDLLHRPHNPPIMSDTITIEIIE
;
A
#
# COMPACT_ATOMS: atom_id res chain seq x y z
N MET A 1 18.34 -18.81 3.51
CA MET A 1 17.14 -18.05 3.10
C MET A 1 17.56 -17.15 1.97
N ASP A 2 16.82 -17.16 0.87
CA ASP A 2 17.05 -16.20 -0.21
C ASP A 2 16.68 -14.80 0.32
N LEU A 3 17.67 -13.92 0.40
CA LEU A 3 17.52 -12.55 0.86
C LEU A 3 17.26 -11.60 -0.32
N SER A 4 17.17 -12.10 -1.56
CA SER A 4 16.75 -11.27 -2.68
C SER A 4 15.29 -10.84 -2.52
N ARG A 5 14.96 -9.67 -3.09
CA ARG A 5 13.58 -9.23 -3.19
C ARG A 5 12.83 -10.10 -4.20
N ARG A 6 11.58 -10.41 -3.90
CA ARG A 6 10.74 -11.19 -4.82
C ARG A 6 10.52 -10.45 -6.12
N ALA A 7 10.66 -11.15 -7.24
CA ALA A 7 10.33 -10.59 -8.55
C ALA A 7 8.83 -10.22 -8.60
N ALA A 8 8.52 -9.05 -9.15
CA ALA A 8 7.15 -8.71 -9.48
C ALA A 8 6.69 -9.54 -10.68
N PRO A 9 5.48 -10.12 -10.64
CA PRO A 9 4.87 -10.67 -11.84
C PRO A 9 4.73 -9.58 -12.92
N PRO A 10 4.90 -9.91 -14.21
CA PRO A 10 4.68 -8.96 -15.29
C PRO A 10 3.26 -8.37 -15.21
N GLU A 11 3.14 -7.07 -15.50
CA GLU A 11 1.85 -6.34 -15.50
C GLU A 11 1.10 -6.34 -14.15
N ALA A 12 1.75 -6.68 -13.04
CA ALA A 12 1.15 -6.57 -11.72
C ALA A 12 1.06 -5.12 -11.26
N TYR A 13 -0.11 -4.70 -10.76
CA TYR A 13 -0.34 -3.35 -10.25
C TYR A 13 -1.31 -3.36 -9.06
N VAL A 14 -1.21 -2.31 -8.24
CA VAL A 14 -2.13 -2.00 -7.13
C VAL A 14 -2.75 -0.63 -7.39
N TYR A 15 -3.97 -0.40 -6.93
CA TYR A 15 -4.72 0.83 -7.21
C TYR A 15 -5.74 1.14 -6.12
N PHE A 16 -6.06 2.43 -5.98
CA PHE A 16 -7.19 2.88 -5.17
C PHE A 16 -8.50 2.66 -5.93
N ILE A 17 -9.49 2.15 -5.22
CA ILE A 17 -10.90 2.12 -5.64
C ILE A 17 -11.63 3.32 -5.02
N GLU A 18 -11.31 3.63 -3.77
CA GLU A 18 -11.81 4.78 -3.01
C GLU A 18 -10.72 5.17 -1.98
N PRO A 19 -10.47 6.45 -1.68
CA PRO A 19 -10.96 7.62 -2.41
C PRO A 19 -10.31 7.78 -3.79
N ALA A 20 -10.86 8.64 -4.63
CA ALA A 20 -10.26 9.05 -5.89
C ALA A 20 -9.31 10.25 -5.69
N ASP A 21 -8.40 10.45 -6.64
CA ASP A 21 -7.55 11.63 -6.68
C ASP A 21 -8.38 12.92 -6.80
N GLY A 22 -8.10 13.89 -5.93
CA GLY A 22 -8.78 15.17 -5.82
C GLY A 22 -10.05 15.17 -4.96
N ASP A 23 -10.40 14.05 -4.31
CA ASP A 23 -11.60 13.98 -3.47
C ASP A 23 -11.49 14.90 -2.24
N GLN A 24 -12.60 15.59 -1.93
CA GLN A 24 -12.81 16.35 -0.70
C GLN A 24 -13.76 15.58 0.22
N ILE A 25 -13.27 15.08 1.34
CA ILE A 25 -14.00 14.13 2.19
C ILE A 25 -13.78 14.41 3.68
N SER A 26 -14.72 14.01 4.53
CA SER A 26 -14.61 14.13 5.98
C SER A 26 -13.88 12.92 6.59
N SER A 27 -13.16 13.12 7.68
CA SER A 27 -12.60 12.02 8.49
C SER A 27 -13.68 11.35 9.36
N PRO A 28 -13.65 10.02 9.58
CA PRO A 28 -12.65 9.07 9.11
C PRO A 28 -12.84 8.68 7.64
N VAL A 29 -11.72 8.45 6.96
CA VAL A 29 -11.69 8.09 5.54
C VAL A 29 -11.78 6.59 5.37
N LYS A 30 -12.78 6.15 4.61
CA LYS A 30 -12.78 4.79 4.07
C LYS A 30 -11.82 4.74 2.87
N ILE A 31 -10.85 3.83 2.94
CA ILE A 31 -9.96 3.55 1.81
C ILE A 31 -10.21 2.12 1.36
N VAL A 32 -10.45 1.95 0.07
CA VAL A 32 -10.61 0.66 -0.60
C VAL A 32 -9.58 0.58 -1.71
N PHE A 33 -8.89 -0.55 -1.78
CA PHE A 33 -7.84 -0.76 -2.75
C PHE A 33 -7.89 -2.16 -3.36
N GLY A 34 -7.38 -2.26 -4.57
CA GLY A 34 -7.37 -3.47 -5.36
C GLY A 34 -5.99 -3.75 -5.93
N LEU A 35 -5.88 -4.93 -6.53
CA LEU A 35 -4.69 -5.35 -7.26
C LEU A 35 -5.06 -6.21 -8.47
N SER A 36 -4.12 -6.36 -9.39
CA SER A 36 -4.24 -7.23 -10.57
C SER A 36 -2.88 -7.83 -10.91
N GLY A 37 -2.87 -9.00 -11.56
CA GLY A 37 -1.63 -9.69 -11.96
C GLY A 37 -0.83 -10.34 -10.82
N ILE A 38 -1.30 -10.26 -9.58
CA ILE A 38 -0.66 -10.83 -8.38
C ILE A 38 -1.72 -11.27 -7.35
N GLY A 39 -1.39 -12.14 -6.40
CA GLY A 39 -2.29 -12.57 -5.32
C GLY A 39 -2.06 -11.82 -4.00
N ILE A 40 -3.03 -11.94 -3.08
CA ILE A 40 -2.90 -11.47 -1.69
C ILE A 40 -2.62 -12.65 -0.78
N ALA A 41 -1.65 -12.52 0.11
CA ALA A 41 -1.41 -13.45 1.21
C ALA A 41 -1.05 -12.67 2.49
N PRO A 42 -1.43 -13.16 3.68
CA PRO A 42 -0.96 -12.57 4.93
C PRO A 42 0.58 -12.51 4.99
N ALA A 43 1.10 -11.52 5.71
CA ALA A 43 2.52 -11.40 5.99
C ALA A 43 3.07 -12.71 6.57
N LEU A 44 4.34 -13.01 6.27
CA LEU A 44 5.04 -14.24 6.64
C LEU A 44 4.51 -15.54 5.99
N VAL A 45 3.37 -15.51 5.29
CA VAL A 45 2.92 -16.67 4.50
C VAL A 45 3.70 -16.73 3.20
N ASP A 46 4.51 -17.77 3.06
CA ASP A 46 5.27 -18.03 1.85
C ASP A 46 4.37 -18.68 0.79
N SER A 47 3.76 -17.85 -0.04
CA SER A 47 3.03 -18.26 -1.24
C SER A 47 3.65 -17.61 -2.49
N PRO A 48 3.77 -18.33 -3.62
CA PRO A 48 4.30 -17.77 -4.84
C PRO A 48 3.39 -16.68 -5.42
N ASN A 49 3.99 -15.63 -5.99
CA ASN A 49 3.27 -14.51 -6.64
C ASN A 49 2.19 -13.89 -5.73
N THR A 50 2.51 -13.66 -4.46
CA THR A 50 1.63 -12.97 -3.52
C THR A 50 2.36 -11.91 -2.72
N GLY A 51 1.61 -10.93 -2.25
CA GLY A 51 2.04 -9.95 -1.27
C GLY A 51 0.90 -9.49 -0.38
N HIS A 52 1.13 -8.39 0.34
CA HIS A 52 0.11 -7.69 1.10
C HIS A 52 0.29 -6.17 0.97
N HIS A 53 -0.80 -5.44 1.19
CA HIS A 53 -0.82 -4.00 1.00
C HIS A 53 -0.12 -3.26 2.16
N HIS A 54 0.46 -2.13 1.81
CA HIS A 54 0.88 -1.05 2.69
C HIS A 54 0.33 0.26 2.12
N LEU A 55 -0.01 1.20 2.99
CA LEU A 55 -0.39 2.56 2.62
C LEU A 55 0.65 3.54 3.16
N LEU A 56 1.18 4.37 2.28
CA LEU A 56 2.01 5.53 2.62
C LEU A 56 1.10 6.75 2.74
N ILE A 57 1.25 7.50 3.82
CA ILE A 57 0.53 8.74 4.10
C ILE A 57 1.57 9.85 4.26
N ASP A 58 1.56 10.84 3.36
CA ASP A 58 2.48 12.00 3.35
C ASP A 58 3.96 11.63 3.41
N THR A 59 4.32 10.49 2.84
CA THR A 59 5.68 9.97 2.82
C THR A 59 5.96 9.19 1.54
N LYS A 60 7.22 8.83 1.34
CA LYS A 60 7.69 7.99 0.24
C LYS A 60 8.75 7.03 0.74
N LEU A 61 8.87 5.87 0.10
CA LEU A 61 9.98 4.97 0.36
C LEU A 61 11.25 5.47 -0.34
N GLU A 62 12.31 5.66 0.44
CA GLU A 62 13.63 6.03 -0.10
C GLU A 62 14.47 4.83 -0.52
N ASN A 63 14.21 3.67 0.10
CA ASN A 63 14.97 2.45 -0.13
C ASN A 63 14.05 1.23 -0.18
N PHE A 64 14.03 0.56 -1.33
CA PHE A 64 13.17 -0.61 -1.57
C PHE A 64 13.80 -1.95 -1.15
N ASP A 65 15.04 -1.95 -0.67
CA ASP A 65 15.74 -3.15 -0.21
C ASP A 65 15.46 -3.48 1.27
N PHE A 66 14.85 -2.54 2.00
CA PHE A 66 14.44 -2.71 3.38
C PHE A 66 12.94 -3.00 3.50
N PRO A 67 12.52 -3.64 4.61
CA PRO A 67 11.10 -3.74 4.97
C PRO A 67 10.45 -2.36 5.01
N ILE A 68 9.22 -2.28 4.51
CA ILE A 68 8.37 -1.10 4.67
C ILE A 68 8.10 -0.91 6.17
N PRO A 69 8.28 0.30 6.72
CA PRO A 69 7.96 0.58 8.12
C PRO A 69 6.50 0.28 8.45
N ALA A 70 6.20 0.17 9.74
CA ALA A 70 4.84 0.09 10.24
C ALA A 70 4.70 1.14 11.34
N ASP A 71 4.24 2.33 10.94
CA ASP A 71 4.09 3.51 11.79
C ASP A 71 2.91 4.37 11.31
N GLU A 72 2.75 5.57 11.85
CA GLU A 72 1.62 6.46 11.54
C GLU A 72 1.57 6.89 10.06
N ASN A 73 2.71 6.92 9.35
CA ASN A 73 2.79 7.25 7.94
C ASN A 73 2.88 6.02 7.02
N HIS A 74 3.02 4.82 7.60
CA HIS A 74 3.14 3.55 6.89
C HIS A 74 2.18 2.51 7.48
N VAL A 75 0.95 2.49 6.98
CA VAL A 75 -0.10 1.62 7.51
C VAL A 75 0.04 0.21 6.92
N HIS A 76 0.18 -0.78 7.80
CA HIS A 76 0.42 -2.18 7.42
C HIS A 76 -0.88 -2.99 7.33
N PHE A 77 -1.12 -3.63 6.17
CA PHE A 77 -2.25 -4.53 5.94
C PHE A 77 -1.83 -6.00 5.83
N GLY A 78 -1.10 -6.47 6.85
CA GLY A 78 -0.48 -7.80 6.87
C GLY A 78 -1.42 -9.00 6.98
N LEU A 79 -2.73 -8.82 7.11
CA LEU A 79 -3.70 -9.93 7.14
C LEU A 79 -4.37 -10.13 5.78
N GLY A 80 -3.93 -9.40 4.75
CA GLY A 80 -4.51 -9.45 3.42
C GLY A 80 -5.75 -8.57 3.28
N GLN A 81 -5.83 -7.48 4.04
CA GLN A 81 -6.91 -6.51 3.90
C GLN A 81 -6.87 -5.86 2.51
N SER A 82 -8.06 -5.45 2.05
CA SER A 82 -8.30 -4.67 0.82
C SER A 82 -9.05 -3.37 1.10
N GLU A 83 -9.39 -3.11 2.36
CA GLU A 83 -10.01 -1.86 2.81
C GLU A 83 -9.60 -1.56 4.25
N ALA A 84 -9.66 -0.29 4.61
CA ALA A 84 -9.47 0.20 5.97
C ALA A 84 -10.27 1.49 6.20
N ILE A 85 -10.49 1.82 7.46
CA ILE A 85 -10.97 3.12 7.91
C ILE A 85 -9.80 3.77 8.64
N ILE A 86 -9.38 4.95 8.21
CA ILE A 86 -8.27 5.69 8.81
C ILE A 86 -8.71 7.08 9.24
N ASP A 87 -8.15 7.57 10.33
CA ASP A 87 -8.31 8.95 10.77
C ASP A 87 -7.21 9.81 10.12
N LEU A 88 -7.61 10.91 9.47
CA LEU A 88 -6.71 11.92 8.92
C LEU A 88 -7.09 13.29 9.49
N ALA A 89 -6.08 14.13 9.72
CA ALA A 89 -6.32 15.49 10.18
C ALA A 89 -6.93 16.33 9.03
N PRO A 90 -7.64 17.44 9.33
CA PRO A 90 -8.05 18.37 8.29
C PRO A 90 -6.85 18.90 7.48
N GLY A 91 -6.99 18.97 6.16
CA GLY A 91 -5.94 19.40 5.24
C GLY A 91 -5.68 18.45 4.07
N GLU A 92 -4.69 18.81 3.24
CA GLU A 92 -4.26 18.02 2.08
C GLU A 92 -3.39 16.83 2.52
N HIS A 93 -3.65 15.65 1.96
CA HIS A 93 -2.91 14.42 2.22
C HIS A 93 -2.56 13.69 0.91
N ASN A 94 -1.32 13.22 0.81
CA ASN A 94 -0.85 12.38 -0.30
C ASN A 94 -0.85 10.91 0.13
N LEU A 95 -1.54 10.06 -0.64
CA LEU A 95 -1.69 8.64 -0.36
C LEU A 95 -1.09 7.79 -1.48
N GLN A 96 -0.36 6.73 -1.13
CA GLN A 96 0.17 5.78 -2.11
C GLN A 96 0.17 4.35 -1.57
N LEU A 97 -0.23 3.38 -2.40
CA LEU A 97 -0.15 1.97 -2.06
C LEU A 97 1.20 1.38 -2.48
N VAL A 98 1.70 0.46 -1.65
CA VAL A 98 2.88 -0.37 -1.97
C VAL A 98 2.57 -1.82 -1.64
N LEU A 99 2.91 -2.75 -2.54
CA LEU A 99 2.78 -4.17 -2.28
C LEU A 99 4.08 -4.78 -1.74
N GLY A 100 4.04 -5.17 -0.46
CA GLY A 100 5.13 -5.88 0.22
C GLY A 100 5.09 -7.39 -0.03
N ASP A 101 6.26 -8.02 -0.10
CA ASP A 101 6.42 -9.47 -0.03
C ASP A 101 6.17 -10.01 1.39
N LEU A 102 6.38 -11.31 1.60
CA LEU A 102 6.21 -11.94 2.93
C LEU A 102 7.08 -11.31 4.04
N LEU A 103 8.18 -10.65 3.68
CA LEU A 103 9.11 -9.96 4.58
C LEU A 103 8.88 -8.44 4.60
N HIS A 104 7.74 -7.97 4.09
CA HIS A 104 7.36 -6.56 4.00
C HIS A 104 8.23 -5.73 3.05
N ARG A 105 9.02 -6.36 2.17
CA ARG A 105 9.86 -5.62 1.22
C ARG A 105 9.10 -5.43 -0.08
N PRO A 106 9.21 -4.28 -0.74
CA PRO A 106 8.65 -4.11 -2.07
C PRO A 106 9.17 -5.18 -3.05
N HIS A 107 8.30 -5.67 -3.92
CA HIS A 107 8.67 -6.56 -5.04
C HIS A 107 9.72 -5.89 -5.95
N ASN A 108 10.36 -6.63 -6.86
CA ASN A 108 11.35 -6.12 -7.81
C ASN A 108 10.90 -6.33 -9.28
N PRO A 109 10.58 -5.28 -10.04
CA PRO A 109 10.45 -3.87 -9.61
C PRO A 109 9.34 -3.67 -8.56
N PRO A 110 9.34 -2.56 -7.80
CA PRO A 110 8.31 -2.30 -6.80
C PRO A 110 6.94 -2.18 -7.48
N ILE A 111 5.93 -2.81 -6.87
CA ILE A 111 4.53 -2.70 -7.28
C ILE A 111 3.89 -1.63 -6.40
N MET A 112 3.60 -0.48 -6.99
CA MET A 112 3.07 0.71 -6.32
C MET A 112 1.92 1.28 -7.14
N SER A 113 0.98 1.96 -6.48
CA SER A 113 -0.05 2.73 -7.19
C SER A 113 0.50 4.08 -7.63
N ASP A 114 -0.27 4.78 -8.47
CA ASP A 114 -0.18 6.22 -8.54
C ASP A 114 -0.42 6.84 -7.14
N THR A 115 0.22 7.97 -6.88
CA THR A 115 -0.10 8.79 -5.71
C THR A 115 -1.39 9.54 -5.96
N ILE A 116 -2.31 9.49 -5.01
CA ILE A 116 -3.52 10.33 -5.01
C ILE A 116 -3.37 11.43 -3.96
N THR A 117 -3.93 12.60 -4.24
CA THR A 117 -4.04 13.72 -3.31
C THR A 117 -5.49 13.86 -2.91
N ILE A 118 -5.78 13.89 -1.62
CA ILE A 118 -7.13 14.14 -1.09
C ILE A 118 -7.10 15.32 -0.13
N GLU A 119 -8.25 15.96 0.07
CA GLU A 119 -8.40 17.04 1.04
C GLU A 119 -9.43 16.65 2.09
N ILE A 120 -9.01 16.68 3.35
CA ILE A 120 -9.87 16.43 4.50
C ILE A 120 -10.53 17.73 4.92
N ILE A 121 -11.84 17.79 4.72
CA ILE A 121 -12.67 18.95 5.09
C ILE A 121 -13.27 18.77 6.49
N GLU A 122 -13.51 19.90 7.17
CA GLU A 122 -14.20 19.95 8.48
C GLU A 122 -15.69 19.57 8.40
#